data_AF-A0A136LQS2-F1
#
_entry.id   AF-A0A136LQS2-F1
#
_cell.length_a   1.000
_cell.length_b   1.000
_cell.length_c   1.000
_cell.angle_alpha   90.00
_cell.angle_beta   90.00
_cell.angle_gamma   90.00
#
_symmetry.space_group_name_H-M   'P 1'
#
loop_
_entity.id
_entity.type
_entity.pdbx_description
1 polymer ?
#
loop_
_entity_poly.entity_id
_entity_poly.type
_entity_poly.pdbx_seq_one_letter_code
_entity_poly.pdbx_strand_id
1 'polypeptide(L)'
;MNEVKLTQYSHGAGCGCKIAPAVLDKILQSDLKSAGFPNLLVGNESKDDAAVYELDNGTCIISTTDFFMPIVDDAFAFGKIASVNAISDVYAMGGTPTMALAILGWPINKLLRSWHNRY
;
A
#
# COMPACT_ATOMS: atom_id res chain seq x y z
N MET A 1 6.75 0.41 32.54
CA MET A 1 7.13 0.94 31.21
C MET A 1 5.90 1.62 30.64
N ASN A 2 6.01 2.87 30.18
CA ASN A 2 4.87 3.54 29.54
C ASN A 2 4.51 2.80 28.25
N GLU A 3 3.22 2.65 28.01
CA GLU A 3 2.68 2.06 26.78
C GLU A 3 3.08 2.94 25.58
N VAL A 4 3.69 2.33 24.56
CA VAL A 4 4.03 3.06 23.34
C VAL A 4 2.78 3.26 22.52
N LYS A 5 2.51 4.51 22.20
CA LYS A 5 1.46 4.94 21.27
C LYS A 5 2.04 5.06 19.87
N LEU A 6 1.70 4.16 18.94
CA LEU A 6 2.29 4.20 17.60
C LEU A 6 2.03 5.51 16.84
N THR A 7 0.90 6.17 17.10
CA THR A 7 0.54 7.44 16.45
C THR A 7 1.55 8.56 16.72
N GLN A 8 2.33 8.51 17.81
CA GLN A 8 3.38 9.50 18.10
C GLN A 8 4.53 9.50 17.07
N TYR A 9 4.63 8.44 16.26
CA TYR A 9 5.62 8.33 15.19
C TYR A 9 5.07 8.77 13.83
N SER A 10 3.79 9.11 13.75
CA SER A 10 3.11 9.59 12.55
C SER A 10 3.18 11.12 12.50
N HIS A 11 4.11 11.67 11.71
CA HIS A 11 4.30 13.13 11.60
C HIS A 11 3.26 13.79 10.67
N GLY A 12 2.40 12.99 10.02
CA GLY A 12 1.27 13.43 9.22
C GLY A 12 0.05 12.53 9.49
N ALA A 13 -1.13 13.14 9.62
CA ALA A 13 -2.35 12.42 9.97
C ALA A 13 -2.90 11.62 8.77
N GLY A 14 -2.69 10.29 8.77
CA GLY A 14 -3.41 9.34 7.90
C GLY A 14 -3.37 9.65 6.39
N CYS A 15 -4.54 9.61 5.71
CA CYS A 15 -4.69 9.90 4.27
C CYS A 15 -4.17 11.29 3.84
N GLY A 16 -3.96 12.23 4.78
CA GLY A 16 -3.36 13.53 4.51
C GLY A 16 -1.88 13.48 4.13
N CYS A 17 -1.24 12.30 4.21
CA CYS A 17 0.13 12.07 3.76
C CYS A 17 0.26 11.75 2.26
N LYS A 18 -0.86 11.53 1.55
CA LYS A 18 -0.82 11.27 0.11
C LYS A 18 -0.52 12.58 -0.63
N ILE A 19 0.40 12.52 -1.60
CA ILE A 19 0.67 13.65 -2.51
C ILE A 19 -0.61 13.94 -3.29
N ALA A 20 -0.96 15.21 -3.46
CA ALA A 20 -2.16 15.59 -4.21
C ALA A 20 -2.11 15.01 -5.64
N PRO A 21 -3.23 14.51 -6.22
CA PRO A 21 -3.23 13.86 -7.53
C PRO A 21 -2.55 14.69 -8.63
N ALA A 22 -2.83 15.99 -8.68
CA ALA A 22 -2.24 16.89 -9.66
C ALA A 22 -0.71 17.07 -9.51
N VAL A 23 -0.16 16.88 -8.31
CA VAL A 23 1.28 16.91 -8.06
C VAL A 23 1.90 15.58 -8.45
N LEU A 24 1.25 14.47 -8.11
CA LEU A 24 1.69 13.13 -8.52
C LEU A 24 1.74 13.00 -10.05
N ASP A 25 0.71 13.47 -10.74
CA ASP A 25 0.65 13.50 -12.21
C ASP A 25 1.88 14.19 -12.81
N LYS A 26 2.30 15.32 -12.25
CA LYS A 26 3.49 16.05 -12.71
C LYS A 26 4.79 15.30 -12.43
N ILE A 27 4.87 14.59 -11.30
CA ILE A 27 6.06 13.80 -10.93
C ILE A 27 6.20 12.57 -11.83
N LEU A 28 5.07 11.94 -12.19
CA LEU A 28 5.04 10.74 -13.02
C LEU A 28 5.12 11.04 -14.52
N GLN A 29 5.06 12.31 -14.95
CA GLN A 29 5.35 12.69 -16.32
C GLN A 29 6.78 12.28 -16.67
N SER A 30 6.90 11.40 -17.67
CA SER A 30 8.19 10.97 -18.20
C SER A 30 8.15 10.99 -19.71
N ASP A 31 9.26 11.43 -20.32
CA ASP A 31 9.46 11.35 -21.78
C ASP A 31 9.78 9.93 -22.25
N LEU A 32 9.87 8.97 -21.31
CA LEU A 32 9.98 7.56 -21.65
C LEU A 32 8.66 7.13 -22.29
N LYS A 33 8.71 6.86 -23.60
CA LYS A 33 7.60 6.18 -24.28
C LYS A 33 7.33 4.90 -23.50
N SER A 34 6.11 4.77 -22.96
CA SER A 34 5.65 3.50 -22.39
C SER A 34 5.94 2.44 -23.44
N ALA A 35 6.87 1.53 -23.15
CA ALA A 35 7.06 0.36 -23.99
C ALA A 35 5.69 -0.31 -23.99
N GLY A 36 5.04 -0.43 -25.15
CA GLY A 36 3.69 -0.98 -25.20
C GLY A 36 3.71 -2.35 -24.54
N PHE A 37 3.08 -2.48 -23.38
CA PHE A 37 2.89 -3.73 -22.68
C PHE A 37 1.51 -4.24 -23.10
N PRO A 38 1.39 -5.02 -24.19
CA PRO A 38 0.08 -5.36 -24.77
C PRO A 38 -0.83 -6.12 -23.80
N ASN A 39 -0.25 -6.81 -22.83
CA ASN A 39 -0.96 -7.57 -21.81
C ASN A 39 -1.27 -6.74 -20.55
N LEU A 40 -0.81 -5.49 -20.45
CA LEU A 40 -1.16 -4.60 -19.35
C LEU A 40 -2.54 -3.99 -19.65
N LEU A 41 -3.58 -4.55 -19.04
CA LEU A 41 -4.97 -4.14 -19.26
C LEU A 41 -5.30 -2.84 -18.52
N VAL A 42 -4.74 -2.68 -17.33
CA VAL A 42 -4.89 -1.48 -16.48
C VAL A 42 -3.50 -1.10 -16.00
N GLY A 43 -2.98 0.00 -16.55
CA GLY A 43 -1.66 0.55 -16.24
C GLY A 43 -1.75 1.93 -15.58
N ASN A 44 -0.59 2.58 -15.41
CA ASN A 44 -0.50 3.88 -14.76
C ASN A 44 -1.32 4.98 -15.46
N GLU A 45 -1.52 4.86 -16.78
CA GLU A 45 -2.34 5.76 -17.59
C GLU A 45 -3.81 5.80 -17.20
N SER A 46 -4.34 4.72 -16.61
CA SER A 46 -5.75 4.59 -16.21
C SER A 46 -6.06 5.23 -14.87
N LYS A 47 -5.03 5.48 -14.03
CA LYS A 47 -5.15 6.03 -12.66
C LYS A 47 -6.11 5.24 -11.76
N ASP A 48 -6.19 3.94 -11.96
CA ASP A 48 -7.04 3.02 -11.20
C ASP A 48 -6.34 2.55 -9.90
N ASP A 49 -7.09 1.86 -9.04
CA ASP A 49 -6.65 1.43 -7.70
C ASP A 49 -5.63 0.26 -7.74
N ALA A 50 -5.46 -0.41 -8.89
CA ALA A 50 -4.49 -1.48 -9.07
C ALA A 50 -4.05 -1.64 -10.53
N ALA A 51 -2.91 -2.30 -10.75
CA ALA A 51 -2.50 -2.74 -12.08
C ALA A 51 -3.12 -4.11 -12.41
N VAL A 52 -3.55 -4.30 -13.66
CA VAL A 52 -4.08 -5.57 -14.17
C VAL A 52 -3.28 -6.04 -15.35
N TYR A 53 -2.73 -7.24 -15.27
CA TYR A 53 -1.90 -7.86 -16.31
C TYR A 53 -2.48 -9.21 -16.74
N GLU A 54 -2.71 -9.41 -18.03
CA GLU A 54 -3.17 -10.68 -18.59
C GLU A 54 -2.01 -11.67 -18.76
N LEU A 55 -2.12 -12.85 -18.14
CA LEU A 55 -1.18 -13.94 -18.34
C LEU A 55 -1.47 -14.69 -19.64
N ASP A 56 -2.66 -15.31 -19.70
CA ASP A 56 -3.12 -16.11 -20.82
C ASP A 56 -4.62 -16.43 -20.69
N ASN A 57 -5.30 -16.55 -21.83
CA ASN A 57 -6.66 -17.09 -21.94
C ASN A 57 -7.68 -16.45 -20.96
N GLY A 58 -7.59 -15.14 -20.72
CA GLY A 58 -8.45 -14.41 -19.78
C GLY A 58 -8.04 -14.50 -18.30
N THR A 59 -6.96 -15.22 -17.97
CA THR A 59 -6.40 -15.23 -16.60
C THR A 59 -5.59 -13.96 -16.38
N CYS A 60 -5.96 -13.18 -15.37
CA CYS A 60 -5.31 -11.91 -15.04
C CYS A 60 -4.69 -11.92 -13.64
N ILE A 61 -3.56 -11.23 -13.50
CA ILE A 61 -2.98 -10.85 -12.21
C ILE A 61 -3.43 -9.42 -11.91
N ILE A 62 -3.95 -9.22 -10.70
CA ILE A 62 -4.18 -7.89 -10.12
C ILE A 62 -3.08 -7.63 -9.11
N SER A 63 -2.40 -6.49 -9.24
CA SER A 63 -1.32 -6.08 -8.34
C SER A 63 -1.57 -4.68 -7.81
N THR A 64 -1.62 -4.56 -6.48
CA THR A 64 -1.74 -3.29 -5.75
C THR A 64 -0.66 -3.22 -4.66
N THR A 65 -0.33 -2.01 -4.23
CA THR A 65 0.48 -1.76 -3.04
C THR A 65 -0.01 -0.49 -2.35
N ASP A 66 -0.33 -0.59 -1.07
CA ASP A 66 -0.58 0.58 -0.22
C ASP A 66 0.11 0.38 1.13
N PHE A 67 0.65 1.47 1.67
CA PHE A 67 1.24 1.54 3.00
C PHE A 67 1.12 2.96 3.53
N PHE A 68 0.92 3.08 4.83
CA PHE A 68 0.77 4.39 5.47
C PHE A 68 1.32 4.37 6.89
N MET A 69 1.44 5.55 7.49
CA MET A 69 1.92 5.69 8.87
C MET A 69 0.82 5.25 9.87
N PRO A 70 1.19 4.86 11.11
CA PRO A 70 0.21 4.41 12.10
C PRO A 70 -0.91 5.42 12.37
N ILE A 71 -2.16 4.96 12.28
CA ILE A 71 -3.38 5.74 12.55
C ILE A 71 -4.06 5.37 13.88
N VAL A 72 -3.61 4.29 14.52
CA VAL A 72 -4.06 3.83 15.83
C VAL A 72 -2.85 3.46 16.68
N ASP A 73 -3.01 3.51 18.00
CA ASP A 73 -1.91 3.30 18.94
C ASP A 73 -1.47 1.83 19.05
N ASP A 74 -2.40 0.89 18.90
CA ASP A 74 -2.14 -0.54 18.98
C ASP A 74 -1.55 -1.08 17.66
N ALA A 75 -0.41 -1.76 17.76
CA ALA A 75 0.31 -2.31 16.62
C ALA A 75 -0.47 -3.39 15.88
N PHE A 76 -1.20 -4.23 16.61
CA PHE A 76 -1.94 -5.33 16.01
C PHE A 76 -3.18 -4.82 15.26
N ALA A 77 -3.92 -3.89 15.86
CA ALA A 77 -5.01 -3.18 15.21
C ALA A 77 -4.52 -2.42 13.96
N PHE A 78 -3.40 -1.70 14.06
CA PHE A 78 -2.82 -1.01 12.91
C PHE A 78 -2.48 -1.98 11.77
N GLY A 79 -1.80 -3.10 12.07
CA GLY A 79 -1.46 -4.12 11.07
C GLY A 79 -2.71 -4.68 10.37
N LYS A 80 -3.78 -4.96 11.11
CA LYS A 80 -5.07 -5.39 10.53
C LYS A 80 -5.65 -4.34 9.59
N ILE A 81 -5.69 -3.08 10.01
CA ILE A 81 -6.27 -1.99 9.21
C ILE A 81 -5.44 -1.78 7.94
N ALA A 82 -4.11 -1.75 8.04
CA ALA A 82 -3.20 -1.60 6.91
C ALA A 82 -3.36 -2.74 5.90
N SER A 83 -3.42 -3.99 6.37
CA SER A 83 -3.63 -5.15 5.49
C SER A 83 -4.99 -5.12 4.79
N VAL A 84 -6.07 -4.75 5.49
CA VAL A 84 -7.41 -4.65 4.87
C VAL A 84 -7.44 -3.55 3.81
N ASN A 85 -6.80 -2.40 4.07
CA ASN A 85 -6.70 -1.31 3.11
C ASN A 85 -5.91 -1.71 1.86
N ALA A 86 -4.76 -2.37 2.00
CA ALA A 86 -3.99 -2.82 0.84
C ALA A 86 -4.72 -3.92 0.04
N ILE A 87 -5.51 -4.76 0.70
CA ILE A 87 -6.27 -5.83 0.04
C ILE A 87 -7.55 -5.29 -0.64
N SER A 88 -8.10 -4.17 -0.17
CA SER A 88 -9.39 -3.68 -0.68
C SER A 88 -9.37 -3.34 -2.17
N ASP A 89 -8.22 -2.91 -2.72
CA ASP A 89 -8.12 -2.57 -4.15
C ASP A 89 -8.28 -3.81 -5.03
N VAL A 90 -7.80 -4.98 -4.57
CA VAL A 90 -8.02 -6.25 -5.29
C VAL A 90 -9.51 -6.57 -5.36
N TYR A 91 -10.25 -6.37 -4.27
CA TYR A 91 -11.69 -6.58 -4.25
C TYR A 91 -12.43 -5.53 -5.08
N ALA A 92 -11.99 -4.26 -5.08
CA ALA A 92 -12.57 -3.19 -5.88
C ALA A 92 -12.48 -3.49 -7.38
N MET A 93 -11.38 -4.13 -7.82
CA MET A 93 -11.18 -4.62 -9.18
C MET A 93 -11.92 -5.94 -9.49
N GLY A 94 -12.72 -6.47 -8.56
CA GLY A 94 -13.45 -7.73 -8.72
C GLY A 94 -12.59 -8.99 -8.58
N GLY A 95 -11.37 -8.87 -8.07
CA GLY A 95 -10.42 -9.95 -7.88
C GLY A 95 -10.61 -10.74 -6.58
N THR A 96 -9.95 -11.90 -6.52
CA THR A 96 -9.78 -12.66 -5.26
C THR A 96 -8.30 -12.62 -4.86
N PRO A 97 -7.94 -12.09 -3.67
CA PRO A 97 -6.56 -12.06 -3.21
C PRO A 97 -6.00 -13.48 -3.02
N THR A 98 -4.81 -13.75 -3.56
CA THR A 98 -4.15 -15.06 -3.50
C THR A 98 -2.88 -15.05 -2.64
N MET A 99 -2.15 -13.93 -2.62
CA MET A 99 -0.91 -13.75 -1.86
C MET A 99 -0.71 -12.28 -1.50
N ALA A 100 0.18 -12.01 -0.54
CA ALA A 100 0.60 -10.67 -0.16
C ALA A 100 2.07 -10.64 0.27
N LEU A 101 2.71 -9.48 0.08
CA LEU A 101 4.04 -9.17 0.62
C LEU A 101 3.91 -8.02 1.63
N ALA A 102 4.51 -8.20 2.81
CA ALA A 102 4.49 -7.16 3.83
C ALA A 102 5.61 -6.14 3.59
N ILE A 103 5.26 -4.85 3.54
CA ILE A 103 6.20 -3.73 3.52
C ILE A 103 6.18 -3.07 4.90
N LEU A 104 7.34 -3.03 5.58
CA LEU A 104 7.45 -2.48 6.93
C LEU A 104 8.64 -1.52 7.04
N GLY A 105 8.34 -0.24 7.26
CA GLY A 105 9.32 0.73 7.74
C GLY A 105 9.28 0.83 9.26
N TRP A 106 10.38 0.48 9.95
CA TRP A 106 10.44 0.48 11.41
C TRP A 106 11.60 1.32 11.96
N PRO A 107 11.35 2.28 12.89
CA PRO A 107 12.41 3.09 13.46
C PRO A 107 13.13 2.34 14.58
N ILE A 108 14.05 1.43 14.22
CA ILE A 108 14.77 0.54 15.16
C ILE A 108 15.45 1.26 16.34
N ASN A 109 15.88 2.51 16.14
CA ASN A 109 16.55 3.33 17.18
C ASN A 109 15.56 4.02 18.14
N LYS A 110 14.27 4.06 17.80
CA LYS A 110 13.22 4.69 18.60
C LYS A 110 12.29 3.65 19.25
N LEU A 111 12.04 2.54 18.55
CA LEU A 111 11.16 1.47 18.98
C LEU A 111 11.93 0.15 19.07
N LEU A 112 12.31 -0.21 20.29
CA LEU A 112 12.89 -1.52 20.58
C LEU A 112 11.87 -2.64 20.31
N ARG A 113 12.35 -3.78 19.80
CA ARG A 113 11.54 -4.95 19.38
C ARG A 113 10.80 -5.66 20.53
N SER A 114 10.91 -5.20 21.78
CA SER A 114 10.39 -5.88 22.98
C SER A 114 8.86 -5.98 23.09
N TRP A 115 8.10 -5.51 22.08
CA TRP A 115 6.64 -5.64 21.98
C TRP A 115 6.16 -7.07 21.66
N HIS A 116 7.06 -8.00 21.35
CA HIS A 116 6.73 -9.37 20.94
C HIS A 116 6.24 -10.31 22.06
N ASN A 117 6.22 -9.88 23.34
CA ASN A 117 5.85 -10.75 24.48
C ASN A 117 4.33 -10.81 24.78
N ARG A 118 3.46 -10.67 23.78
CA ARG A 118 1.99 -10.76 23.99
C ARG A 118 1.32 -12.03 23.43
N TYR A 119 2.09 -12.99 22.92
CA TYR A 119 1.62 -14.34 22.61
C TYR A 119 2.69 -15.37 22.96
#